data_AF-A0A932L2E5-F1
#
_entry.id   AF-A0A932L2E5-F1
#
_cell.length_a   1.000
_cell.length_b   1.000
_cell.length_c   1.000
_cell.angle_alpha   90.00
_cell.angle_beta   90.00
_cell.angle_gamma   90.00
#
_symmetry.space_group_name_H-M   'P 1'
#
loop_
_entity.id
_entity.type
_entity.pdbx_description
1 polymer ?
#
loop_
_entity_poly.entity_id
_entity_poly.type
_entity_poly.pdbx_seq_one_letter_code
_entity_poly.pdbx_strand_id
1 'polypeptide(L)'
;VAAYWSARSRRAEAQKEPERPADAEPVVRIEEFLRVDPMELEIGFGLLRLADRSRGGDLVERLQQLRQDTAQNLGIILPKVRVRDNLELGPQDFTVRIRGKVVSRGSIPAERWLVRDVSASALGPFSTPAPEDLFGPSAWWVDSARRTQLQRQGQAVIDPAGAILHHLRVIIERHADDLLSRDQVKRLLDSLKQTCPALVEEVIPTLLSAGQVHRVLQNLLGERRSIRDLETILEALGDQAAVTKDLDALTEHIRRRLDRQMVSRSREEQFAAAVA
;
A
#
# COMPACT_ATOMS: atom_id res chain seq x y z
N VAL A 1 67.68 -47.67 -6.81
CA VAL A 1 66.40 -48.20 -7.36
C VAL A 1 65.25 -47.68 -6.50
N ALA A 2 65.10 -46.35 -6.50
CA ALA A 2 64.30 -45.59 -5.54
C ALA A 2 63.26 -44.69 -6.25
N ALA A 3 62.79 -45.10 -7.43
CA ALA A 3 61.93 -44.28 -8.28
C ALA A 3 60.75 -45.07 -8.89
N TYR A 4 60.29 -46.15 -8.25
CA TYR A 4 59.14 -46.94 -8.72
C TYR A 4 58.00 -47.11 -7.70
N TRP A 5 58.09 -46.54 -6.49
CA TRP A 5 57.06 -46.69 -5.44
C TRP A 5 56.32 -45.39 -5.04
N SER A 6 56.49 -44.29 -5.77
CA SER A 6 55.81 -43.01 -5.43
C SER A 6 54.82 -42.49 -6.47
N ALA A 7 54.51 -43.30 -7.49
CA ALA A 7 53.61 -42.93 -8.60
C ALA A 7 52.23 -43.61 -8.56
N ARG A 8 51.91 -44.42 -7.54
CA ARG A 8 50.60 -45.10 -7.41
C ARG A 8 49.73 -44.61 -6.25
N SER A 9 50.28 -43.79 -5.35
CA SER A 9 49.56 -43.22 -4.19
C SER A 9 49.13 -41.76 -4.38
N ARG A 10 49.41 -41.15 -5.54
CA ARG A 10 49.02 -39.75 -5.85
C ARG A 10 47.90 -39.61 -6.89
N ARG A 11 47.27 -40.73 -7.28
CA ARG A 11 46.12 -40.76 -8.21
C ARG A 11 44.79 -41.11 -7.53
N ALA A 12 44.76 -41.15 -6.19
CA ALA A 12 43.56 -41.44 -5.39
C ALA A 12 43.08 -40.25 -4.52
N GLU A 13 43.69 -39.06 -4.66
CA GLU A 13 43.32 -37.85 -3.90
C GLU A 13 42.75 -36.72 -4.78
N ALA A 14 42.45 -36.98 -6.05
CA ALA A 14 41.86 -36.00 -6.96
C ALA A 14 40.48 -36.48 -7.44
N GLN A 15 39.49 -36.40 -6.54
CA GLN A 15 38.05 -36.19 -6.83
C GLN A 15 37.27 -36.30 -5.51
N LYS A 16 37.31 -35.24 -4.70
CA LYS A 16 36.17 -34.85 -3.88
C LYS A 16 35.73 -33.50 -4.42
N GLU A 17 34.82 -33.54 -5.38
CA GLU A 17 34.00 -32.38 -5.69
C GLU A 17 33.34 -31.91 -4.39
N PRO A 18 33.30 -30.60 -4.11
CA PRO A 18 32.41 -30.10 -3.08
C PRO A 18 30.99 -30.42 -3.54
N GLU A 19 30.31 -31.33 -2.84
CA GLU A 19 28.87 -31.46 -2.91
C GLU A 19 28.31 -30.06 -2.67
N ARG A 20 27.83 -29.41 -3.74
CA ARG A 20 26.91 -28.29 -3.61
C ARG A 20 25.79 -28.78 -2.70
N PRO A 21 25.40 -28.03 -1.67
CA PRO A 21 24.22 -28.41 -0.91
C PRO A 21 23.09 -28.54 -1.93
N ALA A 22 22.63 -29.78 -2.10
CA ALA A 22 21.44 -30.09 -2.87
C ALA A 22 20.35 -29.14 -2.35
N ASP A 23 19.67 -28.49 -3.29
CA ASP A 23 18.53 -27.61 -3.05
C ASP A 23 17.68 -28.17 -1.91
N ALA A 24 17.86 -27.61 -0.71
CA ALA A 24 16.96 -27.89 0.38
C ALA A 24 15.65 -27.22 -0.05
N GLU A 25 14.70 -28.04 -0.52
CA GLU A 25 13.32 -27.61 -0.68
C GLU A 25 12.95 -26.84 0.60
N PRO A 26 12.51 -25.57 0.49
CA PRO A 26 12.23 -24.79 1.67
C PRO A 26 11.14 -25.54 2.44
N VAL A 27 11.50 -26.10 3.59
CA VAL A 27 10.54 -26.75 4.49
C VAL A 27 9.56 -25.67 4.91
N VAL A 28 8.41 -25.63 4.24
CA VAL A 28 7.34 -24.70 4.56
C VAL A 28 6.86 -25.06 5.95
N ARG A 29 7.22 -24.21 6.91
CA ARG A 29 6.88 -24.41 8.31
C ARG A 29 5.36 -24.33 8.46
N ILE A 30 4.77 -25.21 9.28
CA ILE A 30 3.30 -25.27 9.48
C ILE A 30 2.77 -23.88 9.92
N GLU A 31 3.58 -23.12 10.66
CA GLU A 31 3.30 -21.77 11.12
C GLU A 31 3.12 -20.75 9.97
N GLU A 32 3.64 -21.01 8.77
CA GLU A 32 3.43 -20.14 7.61
C GLU A 32 1.99 -20.22 7.10
N PHE A 33 1.32 -21.37 7.24
CA PHE A 33 -0.11 -21.52 6.93
C PHE A 33 -1.02 -20.80 7.93
N LEU A 34 -0.51 -20.47 9.12
CA LEU A 34 -1.24 -19.69 10.13
C LEU A 34 -1.12 -18.18 9.91
N ARG A 35 -0.25 -17.74 8.99
CA ARG A 35 -0.06 -16.31 8.72
C ARG A 35 -1.19 -15.81 7.83
N VAL A 36 -1.93 -14.85 8.36
CA VAL A 36 -2.90 -14.08 7.59
C VAL A 36 -2.19 -12.90 6.97
N ASP A 37 -2.11 -12.86 5.64
CA ASP A 37 -1.57 -11.69 4.93
C ASP A 37 -2.48 -10.48 5.18
N PRO A 38 -1.94 -9.33 5.61
CA PRO A 38 -2.76 -8.15 5.92
C PRO A 38 -3.52 -7.62 4.70
N MET A 39 -2.92 -7.70 3.51
CA MET A 39 -3.52 -7.26 2.26
C MET A 39 -3.07 -8.12 1.08
N GLU A 40 -4.03 -8.56 0.27
CA GLU A 40 -3.79 -9.39 -0.92
C GLU A 40 -4.50 -8.77 -2.13
N LEU A 41 -3.85 -8.88 -3.28
CA LEU A 41 -4.41 -8.62 -4.60
C LEU A 41 -4.37 -9.93 -5.38
N GLU A 42 -5.53 -10.55 -5.55
CA GLU A 42 -5.71 -11.69 -6.43
C GLU A 42 -6.03 -11.19 -7.84
N ILE A 43 -5.36 -11.73 -8.86
CA ILE A 43 -5.56 -11.37 -10.25
C ILE A 43 -5.87 -12.59 -11.11
N GLY A 44 -6.80 -12.42 -12.05
CA GLY A 44 -7.06 -13.40 -13.09
C GLY A 44 -5.88 -13.54 -14.07
N PHE A 45 -5.85 -14.65 -14.80
CA PHE A 45 -4.73 -15.02 -15.67
C PHE A 45 -4.36 -13.96 -16.72
N GLY A 46 -5.36 -13.23 -17.27
CA GLY A 46 -5.13 -12.18 -18.27
C GLY A 46 -4.39 -10.95 -17.73
N LEU A 47 -4.44 -10.72 -16.42
CA LEU A 47 -3.78 -9.60 -15.74
C LEU A 47 -2.36 -9.93 -15.27
N LEU A 48 -1.91 -11.20 -15.33
CA LEU A 48 -0.58 -11.61 -14.86
C LEU A 48 0.56 -10.82 -15.49
N ARG A 49 0.41 -10.46 -16.77
CA ARG A 49 1.40 -9.64 -17.49
C ARG A 49 1.63 -8.27 -16.87
N LEU A 50 0.69 -7.74 -16.09
CA LEU A 50 0.84 -6.46 -15.41
C LEU A 50 1.80 -6.58 -14.22
N ALA A 51 1.88 -7.76 -13.61
CA ALA A 51 2.77 -8.06 -12.48
C ALA A 51 4.13 -8.65 -12.91
N ASP A 52 4.21 -9.24 -14.10
CA ASP A 52 5.42 -9.89 -14.61
C ASP A 52 6.38 -8.89 -15.28
N ARG A 53 7.48 -8.56 -14.59
CA ARG A 53 8.55 -7.68 -15.09
C ARG A 53 9.18 -8.18 -16.39
N SER A 54 9.28 -9.49 -16.58
CA SER A 54 9.86 -10.06 -17.81
C SER A 54 9.01 -9.75 -19.05
N ARG A 55 7.72 -9.47 -18.84
CA ARG A 55 6.74 -9.09 -19.87
C ARG A 55 6.50 -7.58 -19.93
N GLY A 56 7.32 -6.78 -19.26
CA GLY A 56 7.18 -5.32 -19.19
C GLY A 56 6.12 -4.82 -18.22
N GLY A 57 5.60 -5.68 -17.32
CA GLY A 57 4.73 -5.26 -16.23
C GLY A 57 5.50 -4.56 -15.11
N ASP A 58 4.88 -3.54 -14.50
CA ASP A 58 5.48 -2.71 -13.45
C ASP A 58 4.57 -2.58 -12.21
N LEU A 59 3.52 -3.39 -12.11
CA LEU A 59 2.55 -3.31 -11.01
C LEU A 59 3.22 -3.46 -9.64
N VAL A 60 4.21 -4.36 -9.52
CA VAL A 60 4.91 -4.62 -8.26
C VAL A 60 5.77 -3.40 -7.84
N GLU A 61 6.45 -2.74 -8.77
CA GLU A 61 7.18 -1.49 -8.53
C GLU A 61 6.23 -0.39 -8.07
N ARG A 62 5.13 -0.20 -8.78
CA ARG A 62 4.17 0.85 -8.46
C ARG A 62 3.45 0.61 -7.14
N LEU A 63 3.27 -0.65 -6.71
CA LEU A 63 2.79 -0.97 -5.35
C LEU A 63 3.77 -0.50 -4.26
N GLN A 64 5.08 -0.47 -4.53
CA GLN A 64 6.05 0.09 -3.58
C GLN A 64 5.92 1.61 -3.49
N GLN A 65 5.68 2.29 -4.61
CA GLN A 65 5.40 3.74 -4.63
C GLN A 65 4.10 4.04 -3.88
N LEU A 66 3.03 3.27 -4.11
CA LEU A 66 1.77 3.41 -3.40
C LEU A 66 1.97 3.32 -1.88
N ARG A 67 2.86 2.44 -1.40
CA ARG A 67 3.19 2.33 0.02
C ARG A 67 3.87 3.59 0.57
N GLN A 68 4.76 4.22 -0.19
CA GLN A 68 5.39 5.49 0.19
C GLN A 68 4.37 6.63 0.22
N ASP A 69 3.54 6.75 -0.81
CA ASP A 69 2.46 7.73 -0.88
C ASP A 69 1.48 7.56 0.28
N THR A 70 1.13 6.32 0.63
CA THR A 70 0.23 6.05 1.76
C THR A 70 0.83 6.54 3.07
N ALA A 71 2.13 6.35 3.29
CA ALA A 71 2.82 6.86 4.47
C ALA A 71 2.85 8.40 4.49
N GLN A 72 3.05 9.05 3.36
CA GLN A 72 3.05 10.52 3.25
C GLN A 72 1.66 11.13 3.39
N ASN A 73 0.62 10.46 2.91
CA ASN A 73 -0.73 11.01 2.92
C ASN A 73 -1.48 10.69 4.22
N LEU A 74 -1.43 9.45 4.67
CA LEU A 74 -2.20 8.98 5.83
C LEU A 74 -1.37 8.86 7.11
N GLY A 75 -0.04 8.80 7.02
CA GLY A 75 0.81 8.57 8.19
C GLY A 75 0.87 7.11 8.66
N ILE A 76 0.42 6.16 7.84
CA ILE A 76 0.46 4.73 8.15
C ILE A 76 1.52 4.00 7.34
N ILE A 77 2.15 2.99 7.95
CA ILE A 77 3.05 2.08 7.23
C ILE A 77 2.21 1.00 6.56
N LEU A 78 1.82 1.20 5.30
CA LEU A 78 1.04 0.21 4.55
C LEU A 78 1.76 -1.16 4.57
N PRO A 79 1.08 -2.26 4.95
CA PRO A 79 1.66 -3.59 4.90
C PRO A 79 2.00 -3.99 3.46
N LYS A 80 2.83 -5.03 3.29
CA LYS A 80 3.13 -5.54 1.95
C LYS A 80 1.85 -6.10 1.32
N VAL A 81 1.52 -5.60 0.14
CA VAL A 81 0.43 -6.14 -0.69
C VAL A 81 0.95 -7.38 -1.41
N ARG A 82 0.39 -8.56 -1.10
CA ARG A 82 0.75 -9.80 -1.80
C ARG A 82 -0.06 -9.92 -3.08
N VAL A 83 0.62 -10.00 -4.22
CA VAL A 83 -0.04 -10.30 -5.51
C VAL A 83 -0.06 -11.81 -5.71
N ARG A 84 -1.23 -12.37 -6.03
CA ARG A 84 -1.43 -13.80 -6.29
C ARG A 84 -2.23 -13.99 -7.56
N ASP A 85 -1.93 -15.00 -8.34
CA ASP A 85 -2.85 -15.47 -9.37
C ASP A 85 -3.99 -16.26 -8.71
N ASN A 86 -5.20 -16.12 -9.28
CA ASN A 86 -6.34 -16.93 -8.90
C ASN A 86 -7.05 -17.42 -10.16
N LEU A 87 -6.97 -18.74 -10.41
CA LEU A 87 -7.55 -19.40 -11.58
C LEU A 87 -9.09 -19.48 -11.52
N GLU A 88 -9.69 -19.24 -10.36
CA GLU A 88 -11.14 -19.17 -10.20
C GLU A 88 -11.71 -17.82 -10.67
N LEU A 89 -10.86 -16.79 -10.81
CA LEU A 89 -11.27 -15.48 -11.32
C LEU A 89 -11.39 -15.47 -12.84
N GLY A 90 -12.30 -14.64 -13.36
CA GLY A 90 -12.34 -14.34 -14.78
C GLY A 90 -11.00 -13.74 -15.26
N PRO A 91 -10.63 -13.88 -16.55
CA PRO A 91 -9.29 -13.50 -17.02
C PRO A 91 -8.93 -12.03 -16.77
N GLN A 92 -9.92 -11.14 -16.74
CA GLN A 92 -9.77 -9.69 -16.54
C GLN A 92 -10.16 -9.25 -15.13
N ASP A 93 -10.50 -10.20 -14.26
CA ASP A 93 -11.01 -9.89 -12.94
C ASP A 93 -9.88 -9.83 -11.91
N PHE A 94 -10.07 -9.00 -10.90
CA PHE A 94 -9.20 -8.94 -9.74
C PHE A 94 -10.04 -8.88 -8.46
N THR A 95 -9.45 -9.33 -7.36
CA THR A 95 -10.07 -9.29 -6.03
C THR A 95 -9.07 -8.70 -5.04
N VAL A 96 -9.53 -7.77 -4.21
CA VAL A 96 -8.75 -7.20 -3.11
C VAL A 96 -9.23 -7.83 -1.81
N ARG A 97 -8.28 -8.31 -1.01
CA ARG A 97 -8.55 -8.90 0.31
C ARG A 97 -7.79 -8.17 1.39
N ILE A 98 -8.42 -8.03 2.54
CA ILE A 98 -7.79 -7.53 3.77
C ILE A 98 -8.00 -8.60 4.83
N ARG A 99 -6.89 -9.09 5.39
CA ARG A 99 -6.87 -10.17 6.39
C ARG A 99 -7.71 -11.38 5.99
N GLY A 100 -7.57 -11.81 4.73
CA GLY A 100 -8.31 -12.95 4.18
C GLY A 100 -9.79 -12.69 3.90
N LYS A 101 -10.35 -11.50 4.13
CA LYS A 101 -11.72 -11.14 3.74
C LYS A 101 -11.72 -10.40 2.40
N VAL A 102 -12.58 -10.80 1.48
CA VAL A 102 -12.82 -10.03 0.24
C VAL A 102 -13.45 -8.68 0.59
N VAL A 103 -12.76 -7.59 0.25
CA VAL A 103 -13.25 -6.22 0.47
C VAL A 103 -13.68 -5.54 -0.83
N SER A 104 -13.18 -6.00 -1.97
CA SER A 104 -13.58 -5.48 -3.27
C SER A 104 -13.28 -6.48 -4.39
N ARG A 105 -14.05 -6.39 -5.47
CA ARG A 105 -13.86 -7.12 -6.72
C ARG A 105 -14.00 -6.13 -7.87
N GLY A 106 -13.32 -6.37 -8.97
CA GLY A 106 -13.45 -5.56 -10.16
C GLY A 106 -12.97 -6.28 -11.41
N SER A 107 -13.24 -5.68 -12.56
CA SER A 107 -12.80 -6.19 -13.86
C SER A 107 -12.11 -5.07 -14.64
N ILE A 108 -10.91 -5.34 -15.16
CA ILE A 108 -10.09 -4.37 -15.90
C ILE A 108 -9.66 -4.99 -17.23
N PRO A 109 -10.06 -4.42 -18.37
CA PRO A 109 -9.60 -4.86 -19.68
C PRO A 109 -8.12 -4.51 -19.86
N ALA A 110 -7.27 -5.53 -19.83
CA ALA A 110 -5.82 -5.35 -19.80
C ALA A 110 -5.18 -4.74 -21.08
N GLU A 111 -5.94 -4.60 -22.18
CA GLU A 111 -5.48 -3.99 -23.46
C GLU A 111 -6.18 -2.65 -23.77
N ARG A 112 -6.85 -2.07 -22.78
CA ARG A 112 -7.51 -0.77 -22.91
C ARG A 112 -6.94 0.22 -21.92
N TRP A 113 -7.24 1.49 -22.14
CA TRP A 113 -6.82 2.58 -21.28
C TRP A 113 -8.02 3.25 -20.66
N LEU A 114 -7.91 3.61 -19.39
CA LEU A 114 -8.94 4.31 -18.64
C LEU A 114 -8.77 5.82 -18.85
N VAL A 115 -9.87 6.49 -19.12
CA VAL A 115 -9.97 7.95 -19.16
C VAL A 115 -11.14 8.39 -18.30
N ARG A 116 -11.04 9.58 -17.72
CA ARG A 116 -12.07 10.14 -16.84
C ARG A 116 -12.35 11.57 -17.23
N ASP A 117 -13.58 12.03 -17.01
CA ASP A 117 -14.01 13.42 -17.20
C ASP A 117 -13.74 13.96 -18.62
N VAL A 118 -13.74 13.07 -19.61
CA VAL A 118 -13.58 13.43 -21.02
C VAL A 118 -14.95 13.75 -21.64
N SER A 119 -14.98 14.71 -22.58
CA SER A 119 -16.21 15.02 -23.31
C SER A 119 -16.69 13.81 -24.12
N ALA A 120 -18.01 13.68 -24.30
CA ALA A 120 -18.58 12.60 -25.11
C ALA A 120 -18.07 12.62 -26.57
N SER A 121 -17.82 13.81 -27.13
CA SER A 121 -17.20 13.99 -28.44
C SER A 121 -15.74 13.52 -28.50
N ALA A 122 -15.09 13.38 -27.34
CA ALA A 122 -13.75 12.85 -27.22
C ALA A 122 -13.72 11.33 -27.01
N LEU A 123 -14.86 10.63 -27.03
CA LEU A 123 -14.92 9.17 -27.01
C LEU A 123 -14.93 8.61 -28.43
N GLY A 124 -14.37 7.40 -28.59
CA GLY A 124 -14.40 6.68 -29.86
C GLY A 124 -15.57 5.68 -29.92
N PRO A 125 -15.86 5.12 -31.11
CA PRO A 125 -16.96 4.16 -31.27
C PRO A 125 -16.77 2.85 -30.46
N PHE A 126 -15.53 2.51 -30.12
CA PHE A 126 -15.20 1.30 -29.33
C PHE A 126 -15.01 1.58 -27.84
N SER A 127 -15.27 2.82 -27.39
CA SER A 127 -15.21 3.18 -25.99
C SER A 127 -16.30 2.45 -25.20
N THR A 128 -15.95 1.86 -24.06
CA THR A 128 -16.90 1.18 -23.17
C THR A 128 -16.89 1.83 -21.80
N PRO A 129 -18.04 1.99 -21.12
CA PRO A 129 -18.06 2.57 -19.79
C PRO A 129 -17.25 1.72 -18.82
N ALA A 130 -16.54 2.37 -17.89
CA ALA A 130 -15.88 1.71 -16.78
C ALA A 130 -16.84 1.61 -15.58
N PRO A 131 -16.70 0.60 -14.70
CA PRO A 131 -17.55 0.48 -13.52
C PRO A 131 -17.45 1.72 -12.62
N GLU A 132 -18.59 2.36 -12.36
CA GLU A 132 -18.68 3.59 -11.58
C GLU A 132 -18.27 3.39 -10.11
N ASP A 133 -18.51 2.19 -9.56
CA ASP A 133 -18.13 1.80 -8.21
C ASP A 133 -16.61 1.71 -8.00
N LEU A 134 -15.84 1.51 -9.08
CA LEU A 134 -14.38 1.42 -9.04
C LEU A 134 -13.71 2.74 -9.43
N PHE A 135 -14.27 3.45 -10.42
CA PHE A 135 -13.58 4.57 -11.08
C PHE A 135 -14.33 5.90 -11.00
N GLY A 136 -15.53 5.92 -10.42
CA GLY A 136 -16.39 7.09 -10.34
C GLY A 136 -17.17 7.35 -11.64
N PRO A 137 -18.00 8.40 -11.64
CA PRO A 137 -18.77 8.78 -12.81
C PRO A 137 -17.84 9.21 -13.95
N SER A 138 -18.34 9.14 -15.19
CA SER A 138 -17.61 9.62 -16.37
C SER A 138 -16.28 8.90 -16.68
N ALA A 139 -16.13 7.66 -16.20
CA ALA A 139 -14.97 6.82 -16.49
C ALA A 139 -15.22 5.88 -17.69
N TRP A 140 -14.27 5.82 -18.63
CA TRP A 140 -14.39 5.07 -19.88
C TRP A 140 -13.11 4.32 -20.22
N TRP A 141 -13.26 3.13 -20.78
CA TRP A 141 -12.19 2.36 -21.41
C TRP A 141 -12.11 2.69 -22.89
N VAL A 142 -10.92 3.07 -23.36
CA VAL A 142 -10.63 3.41 -24.75
C VAL A 142 -9.55 2.52 -25.34
N ASP A 143 -9.50 2.42 -26.66
CA ASP A 143 -8.47 1.68 -27.38
C ASP A 143 -7.14 2.48 -27.50
N SER A 144 -6.12 1.84 -28.08
CA SER A 144 -4.78 2.44 -28.21
C SER A 144 -4.77 3.63 -29.17
N ALA A 145 -5.60 3.61 -30.21
CA ALA A 145 -5.65 4.70 -31.18
C ALA A 145 -6.20 5.96 -30.53
N ARG A 146 -7.27 5.80 -29.73
CA ARG A 146 -7.89 6.89 -28.98
C ARG A 146 -7.00 7.41 -27.86
N ARG A 147 -6.25 6.54 -27.17
CA ARG A 147 -5.23 6.95 -26.21
C ARG A 147 -4.29 8.00 -26.79
N THR A 148 -3.66 7.73 -27.94
CA THR A 148 -2.67 8.65 -28.53
C THR A 148 -3.29 10.00 -28.88
N GLN A 149 -4.53 10.00 -29.37
CA GLN A 149 -5.26 11.24 -29.65
C GLN A 149 -5.56 12.04 -28.38
N LEU A 150 -6.06 11.38 -27.33
CA LEU A 150 -6.39 12.04 -26.06
C LEU A 150 -5.15 12.61 -25.37
N GLN A 151 -4.02 11.89 -25.39
CA GLN A 151 -2.75 12.39 -24.86
C GLN A 151 -2.28 13.66 -25.59
N ARG A 152 -2.45 13.75 -26.91
CA ARG A 152 -2.14 14.97 -27.69
C ARG A 152 -3.05 16.14 -27.33
N GLN A 153 -4.24 15.86 -26.80
CA GLN A 153 -5.20 16.86 -26.33
C GLN A 153 -4.97 17.24 -24.86
N GLY A 154 -3.87 16.78 -24.25
CA GLY A 154 -3.54 17.05 -22.84
C GLY A 154 -4.40 16.27 -21.84
N GLN A 155 -5.17 15.28 -22.30
CA GLN A 155 -6.02 14.47 -21.44
C GLN A 155 -5.19 13.40 -20.72
N ALA A 156 -5.48 13.19 -19.43
CA ALA A 156 -4.86 12.12 -18.66
C ALA A 156 -5.42 10.76 -19.10
N VAL A 157 -4.51 9.85 -19.43
CA VAL A 157 -4.85 8.48 -19.82
C VAL A 157 -4.13 7.52 -18.89
N ILE A 158 -4.87 6.59 -18.31
CA ILE A 158 -4.41 5.67 -17.28
C ILE A 158 -4.33 4.27 -17.89
N ASP A 159 -3.22 3.57 -17.67
CA ASP A 159 -3.03 2.18 -18.10
C ASP A 159 -3.69 1.20 -17.11
N PRO A 160 -3.88 -0.08 -17.49
CA PRO A 160 -4.52 -1.07 -16.61
C PRO A 160 -3.87 -1.22 -15.23
N ALA A 161 -2.54 -1.19 -15.16
CA ALA A 161 -1.82 -1.23 -13.89
C ALA A 161 -2.14 0.02 -13.03
N GLY A 162 -2.15 1.20 -13.63
CA GLY A 162 -2.57 2.45 -12.99
C GLY A 162 -4.02 2.42 -12.49
N ALA A 163 -4.92 1.79 -13.25
CA ALA A 163 -6.31 1.62 -12.85
C ALA A 163 -6.44 0.71 -11.60
N ILE A 164 -5.72 -0.42 -11.56
CA ILE A 164 -5.65 -1.28 -10.36
C ILE A 164 -5.16 -0.48 -9.15
N LEU A 165 -4.09 0.31 -9.32
CA LEU A 165 -3.49 1.09 -8.23
C LEU A 165 -4.39 2.21 -7.74
N HIS A 166 -5.11 2.88 -8.64
CA HIS A 166 -6.10 3.89 -8.29
C HIS A 166 -7.17 3.28 -7.38
N HIS A 167 -7.70 2.12 -7.79
CA HIS A 167 -8.69 1.41 -7.00
C HIS A 167 -8.12 0.93 -5.65
N LEU A 168 -6.92 0.36 -5.64
CA LEU A 168 -6.25 -0.04 -4.39
C LEU A 168 -6.06 1.13 -3.43
N ARG A 169 -5.72 2.32 -3.93
CA ARG A 169 -5.60 3.53 -3.10
C ARG A 169 -6.93 3.86 -2.41
N VAL A 170 -8.04 3.84 -3.15
CA VAL A 170 -9.38 4.08 -2.59
C VAL A 170 -9.71 3.05 -1.51
N ILE A 171 -9.40 1.77 -1.74
CA ILE A 171 -9.62 0.70 -0.75
C ILE A 171 -8.74 0.87 0.48
N ILE A 172 -7.47 1.25 0.32
CA ILE A 172 -6.54 1.52 1.42
C ILE A 172 -7.04 2.68 2.28
N GLU A 173 -7.46 3.78 1.66
CA GLU A 173 -7.99 4.94 2.38
C GLU A 173 -9.28 4.59 3.13
N ARG A 174 -10.14 3.78 2.53
CA ARG A 174 -11.40 3.33 3.15
C ARG A 174 -11.19 2.39 4.34
N HIS A 175 -10.12 1.60 4.33
CA HIS A 175 -9.81 0.60 5.35
C HIS A 175 -8.53 0.93 6.14
N ALA A 176 -8.15 2.20 6.21
CA ALA A 176 -6.90 2.61 6.84
C ALA A 176 -6.88 2.27 8.35
N ASP A 177 -8.04 2.36 9.01
CA ASP A 177 -8.28 1.97 10.39
C ASP A 177 -8.08 0.47 10.65
N ASP A 178 -8.54 -0.38 9.73
CA ASP A 178 -8.34 -1.84 9.75
C ASP A 178 -6.90 -2.25 9.45
N LEU A 179 -6.22 -1.48 8.60
CA LEU A 179 -4.84 -1.69 8.20
C LEU A 179 -3.85 -1.26 9.29
N LEU A 180 -4.25 -0.33 10.17
CA LEU A 180 -3.45 0.11 11.32
C LEU A 180 -3.40 -0.98 12.40
N SER A 181 -2.27 -1.66 12.53
CA SER A 181 -2.05 -2.68 13.57
C SER A 181 -1.37 -2.11 14.81
N ARG A 182 -1.49 -2.82 15.95
CA ARG A 182 -0.77 -2.46 17.18
C ARG A 182 0.76 -2.45 17.00
N ASP A 183 1.29 -3.35 16.18
CA ASP A 183 2.73 -3.40 15.89
C ASP A 183 3.17 -2.16 15.09
N GLN A 184 2.35 -1.71 14.14
CA GLN A 184 2.62 -0.47 13.41
C GLN A 184 2.57 0.74 14.34
N VAL A 185 1.56 0.85 15.22
CA VAL A 185 1.49 1.94 16.20
C VAL A 185 2.73 1.94 17.08
N LYS A 186 3.17 0.77 17.57
CA LYS A 186 4.42 0.66 18.31
C LYS A 186 5.61 1.19 17.51
N ARG A 187 5.78 0.78 16.25
CA ARG A 187 6.86 1.28 15.37
C ARG A 187 6.79 2.79 15.17
N LEU A 188 5.60 3.35 14.97
CA LEU A 188 5.39 4.79 14.82
C LEU A 188 5.81 5.53 16.09
N LEU A 189 5.42 5.03 17.26
CA LEU A 189 5.81 5.59 18.57
C LEU A 189 7.31 5.45 18.81
N ASP A 190 7.91 4.30 18.49
CA ASP A 190 9.35 4.05 18.62
C ASP A 190 10.15 4.99 17.71
N SER A 191 9.66 5.28 16.50
CA SER A 191 10.25 6.28 15.60
C SER A 191 10.12 7.69 16.16
N LEU A 192 8.95 8.08 16.67
CA LEU A 192 8.77 9.40 17.26
C LEU A 192 9.63 9.58 18.53
N LYS A 193 9.82 8.52 19.31
CA LYS A 193 10.68 8.55 20.51
C LYS A 193 12.13 8.92 20.18
N GLN A 194 12.60 8.67 18.95
CA GLN A 194 13.95 9.06 18.52
C GLN A 194 14.11 10.57 18.36
N THR A 195 13.02 11.29 18.08
CA THR A 195 13.01 12.75 17.89
C THR A 195 12.44 13.50 19.09
N CYS A 196 11.36 12.99 19.68
CA CYS A 196 10.60 13.61 20.77
C CYS A 196 10.45 12.64 21.97
N PRO A 197 11.55 12.21 22.61
CA PRO A 197 11.50 11.19 23.66
C PRO A 197 10.69 11.62 24.89
N ALA A 198 10.82 12.88 25.31
CA ALA A 198 10.12 13.42 26.47
C ALA A 198 8.59 13.32 26.31
N LEU A 199 8.06 13.70 25.14
CA LEU A 199 6.64 13.62 24.83
C LEU A 199 6.13 12.17 24.89
N VAL A 200 6.86 11.23 24.27
CA VAL A 200 6.43 9.83 24.23
C VAL A 200 6.43 9.21 25.63
N GLU A 201 7.44 9.48 26.45
CA GLU A 201 7.55 8.93 27.81
C GLU A 201 6.56 9.58 28.80
N GLU A 202 6.23 10.86 28.59
CA GLU A 202 5.18 11.54 29.35
C GLU A 202 3.80 10.97 29.05
N VAL A 203 3.49 10.70 27.78
CA VAL A 203 2.15 10.23 27.39
C VAL A 203 2.01 8.71 27.56
N ILE A 204 3.03 7.92 27.21
CA ILE A 204 2.97 6.45 27.14
C ILE A 204 4.08 5.80 27.97
N PRO A 205 3.75 4.87 28.89
CA PRO A 205 2.42 4.38 29.27
C PRO A 205 1.73 5.24 30.35
N THR A 206 2.35 6.36 30.76
CA THR A 206 1.99 7.11 31.98
C THR A 206 0.57 7.67 31.96
N LEU A 207 0.16 8.30 30.86
CA LEU A 207 -1.20 8.83 30.69
C LEU A 207 -2.10 7.86 29.92
N LEU A 208 -1.58 7.23 28.87
CA LEU A 208 -2.32 6.33 28.00
C LEU A 208 -1.48 5.10 27.66
N SER A 209 -2.15 3.96 27.52
CA SER A 209 -1.53 2.78 26.93
C SER A 209 -1.40 2.93 25.41
N ALA A 210 -0.43 2.23 24.81
CA ALA A 210 -0.29 2.17 23.34
C ALA A 210 -1.57 1.64 22.66
N GLY A 211 -2.37 0.81 23.35
CA GLY A 211 -3.66 0.34 22.85
C GLY A 211 -4.74 1.42 22.80
N GLN A 212 -4.75 2.34 23.77
CA GLN A 212 -5.65 3.50 23.76
C GLN A 212 -5.27 4.49 22.65
N VAL A 213 -3.97 4.76 22.49
CA VAL A 213 -3.46 5.57 21.38
C VAL A 213 -3.82 4.94 20.04
N HIS A 214 -3.62 3.62 19.90
CA HIS A 214 -4.05 2.88 18.70
C HIS A 214 -5.52 3.11 18.38
N ARG A 215 -6.42 3.01 19.38
CA ARG A 215 -7.85 3.22 19.16
C ARG A 215 -8.19 4.65 18.70
N VAL A 216 -7.55 5.66 19.28
CA VAL A 216 -7.75 7.06 18.85
C VAL A 216 -7.26 7.26 17.41
N LEU A 217 -6.09 6.73 17.06
CA LEU A 217 -5.56 6.78 15.69
C LEU A 217 -6.48 6.05 14.70
N GLN A 218 -7.07 4.92 15.08
CA GLN A 218 -8.07 4.22 14.27
C GLN A 218 -9.31 5.08 14.03
N ASN A 219 -9.83 5.76 15.05
CA ASN A 219 -10.99 6.64 14.89
C ASN A 219 -10.69 7.77 13.90
N LEU A 220 -9.52 8.41 13.99
CA LEU A 220 -9.10 9.46 13.06
C LEU A 220 -9.00 8.92 11.61
N LEU A 221 -8.39 7.75 11.43
CA LEU A 221 -8.28 7.11 10.13
C LEU A 221 -9.63 6.68 9.55
N GLY A 222 -10.58 6.24 10.39
CA GLY A 222 -11.96 5.94 9.98
C GLY A 222 -12.70 7.16 9.44
N GLU A 223 -12.33 8.36 9.89
CA GLU A 223 -12.79 9.64 9.34
C GLU A 223 -11.93 10.14 8.16
N ARG A 224 -11.00 9.32 7.65
CA ARG A 224 -10.03 9.66 6.58
C ARG A 224 -9.09 10.81 6.94
N ARG A 225 -8.78 10.97 8.23
CA ARG A 225 -7.85 12.00 8.70
C ARG A 225 -6.45 11.43 8.80
N SER A 226 -5.50 12.17 8.24
CA SER A 226 -4.08 11.81 8.32
C SER A 226 -3.59 11.79 9.76
N ILE A 227 -2.82 10.76 10.11
CA ILE A 227 -2.11 10.65 11.38
C ILE A 227 -0.61 10.88 11.24
N ARG A 228 -0.18 11.48 10.11
CA ARG A 228 1.23 11.74 9.82
C ARG A 228 1.89 12.64 10.85
N ASP A 229 1.16 13.65 11.33
CA ASP A 229 1.61 14.56 12.38
C ASP A 229 1.36 13.94 13.76
N LEU A 230 2.08 12.84 14.03
CA LEU A 230 1.91 12.06 15.26
C LEU A 230 2.35 12.86 16.51
N GLU A 231 3.30 13.78 16.35
CA GLU A 231 3.74 14.69 17.40
C GLU A 231 2.58 15.57 17.89
N THR A 232 1.93 16.31 16.99
CA THR A 232 0.77 17.14 17.35
C THR A 232 -0.36 16.31 17.98
N ILE A 233 -0.59 15.10 17.47
CA ILE A 233 -1.63 14.20 18.01
C ILE A 233 -1.26 13.79 19.44
N LEU A 234 0.00 13.44 19.72
CA LEU A 234 0.43 13.04 21.05
C LEU A 234 0.46 14.18 22.05
N GLU A 235 0.85 15.39 21.64
CA GLU A 235 0.73 16.59 22.49
C GLU A 235 -0.73 16.80 22.93
N ALA A 236 -1.65 16.80 21.97
CA ALA A 236 -3.07 16.98 22.23
C ALA A 236 -3.65 15.85 23.11
N LEU A 237 -3.15 14.62 22.96
CA LEU A 237 -3.49 13.52 23.85
C LEU A 237 -2.94 13.76 25.25
N GLY A 238 -1.70 14.20 25.41
CA GLY A 238 -1.11 14.52 26.71
C GLY A 238 -1.89 15.59 27.46
N ASP A 239 -2.18 16.71 26.79
CA ASP A 239 -2.95 17.83 27.33
C ASP A 239 -4.32 17.39 27.88
N GLN A 240 -5.02 16.54 27.13
CA GLN A 240 -6.40 16.17 27.42
C GLN A 240 -6.52 14.88 28.26
N ALA A 241 -5.51 14.01 28.25
CA ALA A 241 -5.54 12.74 28.98
C ALA A 241 -5.48 12.92 30.51
N ALA A 242 -5.06 14.08 31.00
CA ALA A 242 -5.19 14.44 32.41
C ALA A 242 -6.65 14.75 32.81
N VAL A 243 -7.47 15.21 31.86
CA VAL A 243 -8.87 15.61 32.08
C VAL A 243 -9.83 14.45 31.88
N THR A 244 -9.62 13.64 30.83
CA THR A 244 -10.50 12.49 30.52
C THR A 244 -9.72 11.32 29.92
N LYS A 245 -10.22 10.11 30.16
CA LYS A 245 -9.74 8.87 29.53
C LYS A 245 -10.73 8.33 28.49
N ASP A 246 -11.82 9.04 28.24
CA ASP A 246 -12.78 8.70 27.19
C ASP A 246 -12.14 8.91 25.81
N LEU A 247 -12.00 7.83 25.06
CA LEU A 247 -11.31 7.80 23.77
C LEU A 247 -12.06 8.57 22.69
N ASP A 248 -13.39 8.62 22.76
CA ASP A 248 -14.20 9.35 21.77
C ASP A 248 -14.07 10.86 22.02
N ALA A 249 -14.09 11.28 23.29
CA ALA A 249 -13.83 12.66 23.66
C ALA A 249 -12.40 13.12 23.29
N LEU A 250 -11.40 12.26 23.50
CA LEU A 250 -10.02 12.52 23.08
C LEU A 250 -9.91 12.65 21.55
N THR A 251 -10.57 11.76 20.81
CA THR A 251 -10.62 11.81 19.35
C THR A 251 -11.21 13.13 18.86
N GLU A 252 -12.35 13.55 19.42
CA GLU A 252 -13.01 14.81 19.05
C GLU A 252 -12.14 16.04 19.35
N HIS A 253 -11.39 16.03 20.45
CA HIS A 253 -10.46 17.11 20.78
C HIS A 253 -9.35 17.24 19.72
N ILE A 254 -8.73 16.11 19.36
CA ILE A 254 -7.66 16.07 18.34
C ILE A 254 -8.22 16.48 16.98
N ARG A 255 -9.42 16.01 16.63
CA ARG A 255 -10.11 16.37 15.38
C ARG A 255 -10.18 17.88 15.18
N ARG A 256 -10.59 18.62 16.21
CA ARG A 256 -10.66 20.09 16.18
C ARG A 256 -9.29 20.77 16.07
N ARG A 257 -8.24 20.17 16.65
CA ARG A 257 -6.86 20.68 16.52
C ARG A 257 -6.34 20.49 15.10
N LEU A 258 -6.53 19.32 14.52
CA LEU A 258 -6.13 19.00 13.15
C LEU A 258 -6.91 19.81 12.09
N ASP A 259 -8.22 19.99 12.28
CA ASP A 259 -9.06 20.82 11.39
C ASP A 259 -8.51 22.25 11.25
N ARG A 260 -8.02 22.83 12.37
CA ARG A 260 -7.41 24.18 12.36
C ARG A 260 -6.11 24.22 11.56
N GLN A 261 -5.27 23.19 11.66
CA GLN A 261 -4.02 23.08 10.91
C GLN A 261 -4.25 22.85 9.40
N MET A 262 -5.28 22.09 9.02
CA MET A 262 -5.61 21.89 7.60
C MET A 262 -6.07 23.20 6.95
N VAL A 263 -6.90 23.99 7.65
CA VAL A 263 -7.36 25.28 7.14
C VAL A 263 -6.22 26.29 7.02
N SER A 264 -5.28 26.32 7.97
CA SER A 264 -4.12 27.22 7.86
C SER A 264 -3.21 26.84 6.71
N ARG A 265 -2.90 25.55 6.55
CA ARG A 265 -2.05 25.04 5.46
C ARG A 265 -2.65 25.28 4.08
N SER A 266 -3.94 25.03 3.89
CA SER A 266 -4.62 25.29 2.61
C SER A 266 -4.62 26.78 2.25
N ARG A 267 -4.75 27.67 3.25
CA ARG A 267 -4.66 29.13 3.04
C ARG A 267 -3.24 29.59 2.71
N GLU A 268 -2.22 29.01 3.34
CA GLU A 268 -0.82 29.30 3.05
C GLU A 268 -0.40 28.80 1.67
N GLU A 269 -0.84 27.60 1.26
CA GLU A 269 -0.60 27.08 -0.09
C GLU A 269 -1.33 27.91 -1.16
N GLN A 270 -2.55 28.39 -0.88
CA GLN A 270 -3.27 29.34 -1.76
C GLN A 270 -2.61 30.72 -1.83
N PHE A 271 -2.07 31.22 -0.71
CA PHE A 271 -1.36 32.49 -0.66
C PHE A 271 -0.01 32.41 -1.38
N ALA A 272 0.74 31.33 -1.19
CA ALA A 272 1.99 31.08 -1.91
C ALA A 272 1.77 30.93 -3.43
N ALA A 273 0.67 30.30 -3.86
CA ALA A 273 0.29 30.19 -5.27
C ALA A 273 -0.23 31.51 -5.88
N ALA A 274 -0.68 32.47 -5.07
CA ALA A 274 -1.13 33.79 -5.53
C ALA A 274 -0.01 34.84 -5.57
N VAL A 275 1.13 34.57 -4.91
CA VAL A 275 2.29 35.46 -4.83
C VAL A 275 3.42 35.03 -5.78
N ALA A 276 3.35 33.81 -6.34
CA ALA A 276 4.24 33.29 -7.38
C ALA A 276 3.66 33.52 -8.79
#